data_AF-A0A800IEC3-F1
#
_entry.id   AF-A0A800IEC3-F1
#
_cell.length_a   1.000
_cell.length_b   1.000
_cell.length_c   1.000
_cell.angle_alpha   90.00
_cell.angle_beta   90.00
_cell.angle_gamma   90.00
#
_symmetry.space_group_name_H-M   'P 1'
#
loop_
_entity.id
_entity.type
_entity.pdbx_description
1 polymer ?
#
loop_
_entity_poly.entity_id
_entity_poly.type
_entity_poly.pdbx_seq_one_letter_code
_entity_poly.pdbx_strand_id
1 'polypeptide(L)'
;HESVAIRVSSHPVVQALCDGFGGAIVSTSANVAGRNPAMSRLHIEQRFGGELDYVLNGQLGLNKQPSQVKDLVSGRIIRPA
;
A
#
# COMPACT_ATOMS: atom_id res chain seq x y z
N HIS A 1 15.25 -4.97 14.26
CA HIS A 1 14.63 -5.95 13.34
C HIS A 1 15.71 -6.53 12.45
N GLU A 2 15.65 -7.83 12.13
CA GLU A 2 16.65 -8.53 11.30
C GLU A 2 16.41 -8.36 9.80
N SER A 3 15.16 -8.06 9.40
CA SER A 3 14.79 -7.85 8.00
C SER A 3 13.70 -6.79 7.87
N VAL A 4 13.53 -6.28 6.64
CA VAL A 4 12.50 -5.30 6.27
C VAL A 4 11.86 -5.71 4.94
N ALA A 5 10.53 -5.63 4.88
CA ALA A 5 9.79 -5.84 3.63
C ALA A 5 9.75 -4.54 2.82
N ILE A 6 10.22 -4.61 1.57
CA ILE A 6 10.24 -3.47 0.65
C ILE A 6 9.38 -3.81 -0.57
N ARG A 7 8.63 -2.82 -1.07
CA ARG A 7 7.85 -2.94 -2.31
C ARG A 7 8.27 -1.83 -3.28
N VAL A 8 8.69 -2.23 -4.48
CA VAL A 8 8.84 -1.31 -5.61
C VAL A 8 7.52 -1.30 -6.37
N SER A 9 6.80 -0.19 -6.31
CA SER A 9 5.48 -0.05 -6.94
C SER A 9 5.61 0.29 -8.42
N SER A 10 4.85 -0.38 -9.28
CA SER A 10 4.65 0.01 -10.68
C SER A 10 3.52 1.04 -10.84
N HIS A 11 2.89 1.47 -9.75
CA HIS A 11 1.79 2.43 -9.81
C HIS A 11 2.34 3.86 -9.98
N PRO A 12 2.02 4.57 -11.08
CA PRO A 12 2.64 5.87 -11.39
C PRO A 12 2.41 6.93 -10.32
N VAL A 13 1.21 6.97 -9.71
CA VAL A 13 0.93 7.90 -8.60
C VAL A 13 1.79 7.61 -7.36
N VAL A 14 2.10 6.34 -7.08
CA VAL A 14 2.94 5.98 -5.93
C VAL A 14 4.40 6.33 -6.20
N GLN A 15 4.86 6.14 -7.44
CA GLN A 15 6.20 6.55 -7.86
C GLN A 15 6.37 8.07 -7.70
N ALA A 16 5.46 8.85 -8.30
CA ALA A 16 5.47 10.31 -8.20
C ALA A 16 5.38 10.81 -6.75
N LEU A 17 4.62 10.12 -5.88
CA LEU A 17 4.54 10.44 -4.47
C LEU A 17 5.87 10.20 -3.75
N CYS A 18 6.52 9.06 -3.97
CA CYS A 18 7.83 8.78 -3.39
C CYS A 18 8.91 9.75 -3.92
N ASP A 19 8.89 10.07 -5.21
CA ASP A 19 9.82 11.01 -5.83
C ASP A 19 9.65 12.43 -5.27
N GLY A 20 8.40 12.89 -5.15
CA GLY A 20 8.08 14.19 -4.54
C GLY A 20 8.41 14.26 -3.05
N PHE A 21 8.28 13.13 -2.33
CA PHE A 21 8.71 13.02 -0.93
C PHE A 21 10.25 12.94 -0.79
N GLY A 22 10.96 12.52 -1.84
CA GLY A 22 12.41 12.35 -1.83
C GLY A 22 12.88 11.07 -1.11
N GLY A 23 12.02 10.06 -0.99
CA GLY A 23 12.35 8.84 -0.24
C GLY A 23 11.27 7.76 -0.23
N ALA A 24 11.49 6.73 0.58
CA ALA A 24 10.54 5.64 0.78
C ALA A 24 9.45 6.01 1.79
N ILE A 25 8.22 5.55 1.52
CA ILE A 25 7.07 5.76 2.40
C ILE A 25 6.67 4.42 3.02
N VAL A 26 6.51 4.41 4.34
CA VAL A 26 5.93 3.28 5.06
C VAL A 26 4.42 3.29 4.83
N SER A 27 3.90 2.20 4.26
CA SER A 27 2.48 2.08 3.92
C SER A 27 1.89 0.76 4.39
N THR A 28 0.62 0.79 4.80
CA THR A 28 -0.21 -0.40 5.06
C THR A 28 -1.40 -0.43 4.11
N SER A 29 -2.21 -1.49 4.16
CA SER A 29 -3.52 -1.47 3.51
C SER A 29 -4.40 -0.41 4.18
N ALA A 30 -5.15 0.35 3.38
CA ALA A 30 -6.00 1.44 3.89
C ALA A 30 -7.26 0.87 4.58
N ASN A 31 -7.09 0.36 5.80
CA ASN A 31 -8.14 -0.17 6.66
C ASN A 31 -7.92 0.15 8.13
N VAL A 32 -9.03 0.20 8.86
CA VAL A 32 -9.02 -0.02 10.32
C VAL A 32 -8.67 -1.48 10.56
N ALA A 33 -7.88 -1.77 11.60
CA ALA A 33 -7.44 -3.13 11.92
C ALA A 33 -8.62 -4.13 11.96
N GLY A 34 -8.44 -5.29 11.33
CA GLY A 34 -9.47 -6.33 11.23
C GLY A 34 -10.55 -6.13 10.16
N ARG A 35 -10.55 -5.00 9.42
CA ARG A 35 -11.49 -4.76 8.31
C ARG A 35 -10.83 -4.90 6.94
N ASN A 36 -11.63 -5.22 5.92
CA ASN A 36 -11.19 -5.25 4.52
C ASN A 36 -10.64 -3.88 4.08
N PRO A 37 -9.61 -3.80 3.23
CA PRO A 37 -9.11 -2.54 2.67
C PRO A 37 -10.20 -1.73 1.97
N ALA A 38 -10.13 -0.41 2.08
CA ALA A 38 -10.94 0.48 1.26
C ALA A 38 -10.40 0.49 -0.18
N MET A 39 -11.31 0.30 -1.14
CA MET A 39 -11.00 0.18 -2.58
C MET A 39 -11.51 1.36 -3.40
N SER A 40 -11.94 2.44 -2.75
CA SER A 40 -12.39 3.67 -3.40
C SER A 40 -12.19 4.85 -2.47
N ARG A 41 -12.08 6.06 -3.04
CA ARG A 41 -12.04 7.31 -2.26
C ARG A 41 -13.26 7.43 -1.34
N LEU A 42 -14.45 7.12 -1.84
CA LEU A 42 -15.68 7.15 -1.05
C LEU A 42 -15.58 6.24 0.18
N HIS A 43 -15.04 5.01 0.04
CA HIS A 43 -14.84 4.13 1.18
C HIS A 43 -13.77 4.63 2.15
N ILE A 44 -12.75 5.34 1.67
CA ILE A 44 -11.75 5.99 2.54
C ILE A 44 -12.44 7.08 3.37
N GLU A 45 -13.15 8.00 2.72
CA GLU A 45 -13.83 9.11 3.40
C GLU A 45 -14.90 8.63 4.38
N GLN A 46 -15.69 7.62 4.01
CA GLN A 46 -16.69 7.03 4.91
C GLN A 46 -16.08 6.35 6.14
N ARG A 47 -14.91 5.71 5.98
CA ARG A 47 -14.31 4.91 7.05
C ARG A 47 -13.40 5.71 7.97
N PHE A 48 -12.62 6.62 7.40
CA PHE A 48 -11.62 7.39 8.13
C PHE A 48 -12.08 8.84 8.39
N GLY A 49 -13.22 9.25 7.84
CA GLY A 49 -13.82 10.56 8.13
C GLY A 49 -12.83 11.71 7.95
N GLY A 50 -12.80 12.61 8.93
CA GLY A 50 -11.86 13.72 9.02
C GLY A 50 -10.57 13.41 9.78
N GLU A 51 -10.23 12.13 9.99
CA GLU A 51 -9.00 11.72 10.70
C GLU A 51 -7.75 11.74 9.80
N LEU A 52 -7.94 11.88 8.48
CA LEU A 52 -6.85 11.92 7.52
C LEU A 52 -6.54 13.37 7.15
N ASP A 53 -5.25 13.73 7.23
CA ASP A 53 -4.78 15.04 6.73
C ASP A 53 -5.01 15.18 5.22
N TYR A 54 -4.92 14.07 4.48
CA TYR A 54 -5.06 14.07 3.03
C TYR A 54 -5.45 12.72 2.44
N VAL A 55 -6.24 12.77 1.35
CA VAL A 55 -6.57 11.60 0.51
C VAL A 55 -6.14 11.89 -0.92
N LEU A 56 -5.06 11.23 -1.34
CA LEU A 56 -4.53 11.33 -2.71
C LEU A 56 -5.39 10.49 -3.67
N ASN A 57 -5.93 11.12 -4.70
CA ASN A 57 -6.71 10.44 -5.73
C ASN A 57 -5.84 9.70 -6.74
N GLY A 58 -6.29 8.50 -7.11
CA GLY A 58 -5.72 7.69 -8.18
C GLY A 58 -6.64 6.53 -8.51
N GLN A 59 -6.56 6.02 -9.75
CA GLN A 59 -7.23 4.77 -10.09
C GLN A 59 -6.53 3.61 -9.38
N LEU A 60 -7.26 2.56 -9.03
CA LEU A 60 -6.62 1.34 -8.56
C LEU A 60 -5.87 0.67 -9.72
N GLY A 61 -4.77 -0.01 -9.39
CA GLY A 61 -4.10 -0.91 -10.33
C GLY A 61 -4.96 -2.14 -10.66
N LEU A 62 -4.51 -2.95 -11.61
CA LEU A 62 -5.25 -4.13 -12.10
C LEU A 62 -5.14 -5.36 -11.18
N ASN A 63 -4.32 -5.30 -10.13
CA ASN A 63 -4.11 -6.41 -9.21
C ASN A 63 -5.34 -6.62 -8.33
N LYS A 64 -5.93 -7.81 -8.41
CA LYS A 64 -7.09 -8.20 -7.59
C LYS A 64 -6.71 -8.69 -6.20
N GLN A 65 -5.45 -9.04 -5.99
CA GLN A 65 -4.93 -9.60 -4.75
C GLN A 65 -3.80 -8.72 -4.18
N PRO A 66 -3.53 -8.82 -2.86
CA PRO A 66 -2.35 -8.20 -2.25
C PRO A 66 -1.05 -8.68 -2.91
N SER A 67 0.01 -7.89 -2.79
CA SER A 67 1.31 -8.28 -3.35
C SER A 67 1.87 -9.54 -2.69
N GLN A 68 2.55 -10.38 -3.47
CA GLN A 68 3.39 -11.44 -2.94
C GLN A 68 4.45 -10.85 -1.99
N VAL A 69 4.74 -11.58 -0.92
CA VAL A 69 5.88 -11.29 -0.04
C VAL A 69 6.80 -12.50 -0.09
N LYS A 70 8.03 -12.27 -0.53
CA LYS A 70 9.09 -13.28 -0.66
C LYS A 70 10.32 -12.78 0.07
N ASP A 71 10.92 -13.64 0.89
CA ASP A 71 12.25 -13.42 1.42
C ASP A 71 13.27 -13.60 0.28
N LEU A 72 14.05 -12.55 0.00
CA LEU A 72 15.02 -12.54 -1.10
C LEU A 72 16.28 -13.38 -0.80
N VAL A 73 16.62 -13.60 0.47
CA VAL A 73 17.80 -14.39 0.86
C VAL A 73 17.49 -15.87 0.75
N SER A 74 16.38 -16.32 1.36
CA SER A 74 16.01 -17.74 1.37
C SER A 74 15.17 -18.18 0.16
N GLY A 75 14.56 -17.23 -0.55
CA GLY A 75 13.60 -17.50 -1.61
C GLY A 75 12.21 -17.91 -1.11
N ARG A 76 12.00 -18.00 0.22
CA ARG A 76 10.73 -18.43 0.80
C ARG A 76 9.61 -17.45 0.50
N ILE A 77 8.48 -17.95 0.01
CA ILE A 77 7.24 -17.18 -0.11
C ILE A 77 6.57 -17.12 1.26
N ILE A 78 6.44 -15.92 1.81
CA ILE A 78 5.76 -15.63 3.09
C ILE A 78 4.26 -15.43 2.85
N ARG A 79 3.91 -14.77 1.74
CA ARG A 79 2.53 -14.59 1.28
C ARG A 79 2.48 -14.71 -0.25
N PRO A 80 1.64 -15.60 -0.83
CA PRO A 80 1.48 -15.68 -2.28
C PRO A 80 0.76 -14.44 -2.84
N ALA A 81 0.86 -14.23 -4.16
CA ALA A 81 0.02 -13.29 -4.90
C ALA A 81 -1.36 -13.90 -5.16
#